data_AF-K1S1D0-F1
#
_entry.id   AF-K1S1D0-F1
#
_cell.length_a   1.000
_cell.length_b   1.000
_cell.length_c   1.000
_cell.angle_alpha   90.00
_cell.angle_beta   90.00
_cell.angle_gamma   90.00
#
_symmetry.space_group_name_H-M   'P 1'
#
loop_
_entity.id
_entity.type
_entity.pdbx_description
1 polymer ?
#
loop_
_entity_poly.entity_id
_entity_poly.type
_entity_poly.pdbx_seq_one_letter_code
_entity_poly.pdbx_strand_id
1 'polypeptide(L)'
;MRRFWSFYQNESYQVGCSGRTVYIYDKAGNELAKFRDIPYAYTAAFMPGKNIIAVKSTEGRLGFYDLDSLCLLKRITITRIGAQDEG
;
A
#
# COMPACT_ATOMS: atom_id res chain seq x y z
N MET A 1 -12.59 -0.90 15.05
CA MET A 1 -11.43 -1.09 14.15
C MET A 1 -11.92 -1.01 12.72
N ARG A 2 -11.26 -0.23 11.83
CA ARG A 2 -11.59 -0.27 10.40
C ARG A 2 -11.28 -1.66 9.86
N ARG A 3 -12.16 -2.21 9.01
CA ARG A 3 -11.95 -3.50 8.36
C ARG A 3 -11.17 -3.27 7.07
N PHE A 4 -9.96 -3.83 7.01
CA PHE A 4 -9.12 -3.78 5.81
C PHE A 4 -9.32 -5.05 4.98
N TRP A 5 -9.10 -4.93 3.66
CA TRP A 5 -9.05 -6.09 2.78
C TRP A 5 -7.79 -6.90 3.04
N SER A 6 -6.68 -6.20 3.24
CA SER A 6 -5.41 -6.80 3.64
C SER A 6 -4.70 -5.90 4.62
N PHE A 7 -3.94 -6.52 5.51
CA PHE A 7 -3.27 -5.87 6.61
C PHE A 7 -1.86 -6.45 6.74
N TYR A 8 -0.88 -5.57 6.82
CA TYR A 8 0.55 -5.91 6.85
C TYR A 8 1.22 -5.16 7.98
N GLN A 9 2.27 -5.71 8.57
CA GLN A 9 3.04 -5.04 9.61
C GLN A 9 4.53 -5.38 9.51
N ASN A 10 5.37 -4.44 9.93
CA ASN A 10 6.79 -4.66 10.18
C ASN A 10 7.15 -4.25 11.63
N GLU A 11 8.43 -4.06 11.92
CA GLU A 11 8.89 -3.70 13.26
C GLU A 11 8.43 -2.31 13.73
N SER A 12 8.06 -1.40 12.81
CA SER A 12 7.79 0.01 13.10
C SER A 12 6.37 0.44 12.73
N TYR A 13 5.77 -0.16 11.71
CA TYR A 13 4.53 0.29 11.07
C TYR A 13 3.52 -0.84 10.86
N GLN A 14 2.26 -0.44 10.85
CA GLN A 14 1.13 -1.25 10.42
C GLN A 14 0.47 -0.60 9.20
N VAL A 15 0.11 -1.40 8.19
CA VAL A 15 -0.45 -0.91 6.93
C VAL A 15 -1.73 -1.65 6.56
N GLY A 16 -2.81 -0.89 6.43
CA GLY A 16 -4.12 -1.40 6.02
C GLY A 16 -4.48 -0.99 4.59
N CYS A 17 -4.82 -1.96 3.74
CA CYS A 17 -5.28 -1.72 2.38
C CYS A 17 -6.81 -1.75 2.30
N SER A 18 -7.43 -0.72 1.73
CA SER A 18 -8.88 -0.60 1.58
C SER A 18 -9.25 -0.02 0.21
N GLY A 19 -9.05 -0.81 -0.85
CA GLY A 19 -9.43 -0.48 -2.21
C GLY A 19 -8.74 0.77 -2.75
N ARG A 20 -9.23 1.97 -2.44
CA ARG A 20 -8.61 3.23 -2.90
C ARG A 20 -7.62 3.85 -1.93
N THR A 21 -7.57 3.38 -0.68
CA THR A 21 -6.74 4.00 0.36
C THR A 21 -5.82 2.99 1.02
N VAL A 22 -4.55 3.35 1.14
CA VAL A 22 -3.55 2.66 1.96
C VAL A 22 -3.38 3.48 3.23
N TYR A 23 -3.69 2.88 4.37
CA TYR A 23 -3.63 3.51 5.69
C TYR A 23 -2.34 3.11 6.38
N ILE A 24 -1.62 4.09 6.91
CA ILE A 24 -0.37 3.88 7.65
C ILE A 24 -0.63 4.18 9.11
N TYR A 25 -0.23 3.25 9.98
CA TYR A 25 -0.31 3.40 11.42
C TYR A 25 1.06 3.17 12.04
N ASP A 26 1.31 3.80 13.19
CA ASP A 26 2.41 3.42 14.06
C ASP A 26 2.11 2.08 14.76
N LYS A 27 3.06 1.58 15.56
CA LYS A 27 2.86 0.35 16.34
C LYS A 27 1.82 0.45 17.46
N ALA A 28 1.54 1.66 17.94
CA ALA A 28 0.49 1.89 18.94
C ALA A 28 -0.92 1.90 18.31
N GLY A 29 -1.01 1.86 16.97
CA GLY A 29 -2.28 1.89 16.23
C GLY A 29 -2.77 3.31 15.94
N ASN A 30 -1.94 4.33 16.14
CA ASN A 30 -2.26 5.70 15.74
C ASN A 30 -2.09 5.85 14.23
N GLU A 31 -3.06 6.48 13.59
CA GLU A 31 -3.00 6.75 12.15
C GLU A 31 -1.99 7.85 11.86
N LEU A 32 -0.99 7.55 11.03
CA LEU A 32 0.05 8.50 10.65
C LEU A 32 -0.25 9.16 9.30
N ALA A 33 -0.71 8.39 8.31
CA ALA A 33 -0.94 8.87 6.95
C ALA A 33 -1.93 8.01 6.16
N LYS A 34 -2.34 8.55 5.01
CA LYS A 34 -3.14 7.86 3.98
C LYS A 34 -2.59 8.15 2.60
N PHE A 35 -2.34 7.10 1.83
CA PHE A 35 -2.02 7.21 0.41
C PHE A 35 -3.23 6.85 -0.44
N ARG A 36 -3.43 7.61 -1.52
CA ARG A 36 -4.55 7.44 -2.47
C ARG A 36 -4.11 7.53 -3.93
N ASP A 37 -2.81 7.41 -4.16
CA ASP A 37 -2.16 7.65 -5.46
C ASP A 37 -2.42 6.55 -6.48
N ILE A 38 -2.85 5.36 -6.04
CA ILE A 38 -3.26 4.25 -6.88
C ILE A 38 -4.64 3.71 -6.45
N PRO A 39 -5.55 3.44 -7.40
CA PRO A 39 -6.84 2.82 -7.10
C PRO A 39 -6.67 1.30 -6.90
N TYR A 40 -7.67 0.63 -6.32
CA TYR A 40 -7.71 -0.82 -6.14
C TYR A 40 -6.45 -1.45 -5.51
N ALA A 41 -5.81 -0.71 -4.59
CA ALA A 41 -4.76 -1.15 -3.69
C ALA A 41 -5.30 -2.16 -2.67
N TYR A 42 -5.24 -3.44 -3.02
CA TYR A 42 -5.68 -4.54 -2.16
C TYR A 42 -4.53 -5.34 -1.58
N THR A 43 -3.35 -5.32 -2.21
CA THR A 43 -2.20 -6.12 -1.77
C THR A 43 -0.97 -5.25 -1.62
N ALA A 44 -0.12 -5.59 -0.65
CA ALA A 44 1.11 -4.89 -0.39
C ALA A 44 2.19 -5.83 0.15
N ALA A 45 3.44 -5.37 0.15
CA ALA A 45 4.56 -6.07 0.73
C ALA A 45 5.61 -5.07 1.22
N PHE A 46 6.13 -5.31 2.42
CA PHE A 46 7.28 -4.56 2.92
C PHE A 46 8.56 -4.98 2.20
N MET A 47 9.41 -4.00 1.91
CA MET A 47 10.79 -4.28 1.54
C MET A 47 11.54 -4.78 2.79
N PRO A 48 12.22 -5.94 2.73
CA PRO A 48 12.96 -6.47 3.87
C PRO A 48 13.99 -5.47 4.41
N GLY A 49 14.00 -5.28 5.73
CA GLY A 49 14.94 -4.39 6.42
C GLY A 49 14.72 -2.89 6.18
N LYS A 50 13.62 -2.48 5.55
CA LYS A 50 13.30 -1.07 5.29
C LYS A 50 11.84 -0.76 5.59
N ASN A 51 11.58 0.51 5.90
CA ASN A 51 10.22 1.05 6.05
C ASN A 51 9.64 1.49 4.70
N ILE A 52 9.87 0.69 3.67
CA ILE A 52 9.32 0.91 2.33
C ILE A 52 8.25 -0.14 2.09
N ILE A 53 7.09 0.30 1.60
CA ILE A 53 6.01 -0.60 1.20
C ILE A 53 5.73 -0.50 -0.30
N ALA A 54 5.72 -1.66 -0.95
CA ALA A 54 5.22 -1.82 -2.30
C ALA A 54 3.74 -2.17 -2.22
N VAL A 55 2.90 -1.48 -2.98
CA VAL A 55 1.46 -1.68 -3.04
C VAL A 55 1.08 -1.99 -4.48
N LYS A 56 0.33 -3.08 -4.68
CA LYS A 56 -0.15 -3.51 -5.98
C LYS A 56 -1.65 -3.24 -6.13
N SER A 57 -1.97 -2.56 -7.22
CA SER A 57 -3.31 -2.33 -7.72
C SER A 57 -3.78 -3.48 -8.63
N THR A 58 -5.07 -3.79 -8.65
CA THR A 58 -5.66 -4.71 -9.64
C THR A 58 -5.68 -4.11 -11.05
N GLU A 59 -5.62 -2.79 -11.21
CA GLU A 59 -5.53 -2.08 -12.50
C GLU A 59 -4.09 -2.00 -13.07
N GLY A 60 -3.22 -2.96 -12.71
CA GLY A 60 -1.89 -3.05 -13.28
C GLY A 60 -0.94 -1.92 -12.89
N ARG A 61 -1.09 -1.36 -11.68
CA ARG A 61 -0.17 -0.35 -11.12
C ARG A 61 0.55 -0.85 -9.87
N LEU A 62 1.78 -0.39 -9.69
CA LEU A 62 2.55 -0.50 -8.45
C LEU A 62 2.85 0.89 -7.89
N GLY A 63 2.65 1.06 -6.59
CA GLY A 63 3.09 2.22 -5.81
C GLY A 63 4.14 1.80 -4.79
N PHE A 64 5.21 2.56 -4.65
CA PHE A 64 6.25 2.37 -3.66
C PHE A 64 6.26 3.59 -2.75
N TYR A 65 6.15 3.37 -1.44
CA TYR A 65 6.01 4.43 -0.45
C TYR A 65 7.08 4.27 0.62
N ASP A 66 7.68 5.39 1.01
CA ASP A 66 8.52 5.48 2.19
C ASP A 66 7.63 5.86 3.39
N LEU A 67 7.67 5.05 4.44
CA LEU A 67 6.89 5.27 5.65
C LEU A 67 7.60 6.14 6.68
N ASP A 68 8.91 6.35 6.55
CA ASP A 68 9.65 7.26 7.43
C ASP A 68 9.38 8.71 7.01
N SER A 69 9.43 8.99 5.70
CA SER A 69 9.12 10.32 5.15
C SER A 69 7.66 10.50 4.71
N LEU A 70 6.84 9.44 4.85
CA LEU A 70 5.42 9.41 4.49
C LEU A 70 5.14 9.94 3.07
N CYS A 71 5.91 9.49 2.09
CA CYS A 71 5.81 9.98 0.71
C CYS A 71 5.80 8.84 -0.32
N LEU A 72 5.25 9.13 -1.50
CA LEU A 72 5.33 8.26 -2.67
C LEU A 72 6.73 8.38 -3.28
N LEU A 73 7.49 7.28 -3.28
CA LEU A 73 8.80 7.20 -3.92
C LEU A 73 8.66 7.01 -5.43
N LYS A 74 7.79 6.07 -5.84
CA LYS A 74 7.63 5.71 -7.25
C LYS A 74 6.26 5.12 -7.53
N ARG A 75 5.70 5.49 -8.67
CA ARG A 75 4.56 4.82 -9.28
C ARG A 75 4.96 4.22 -10.62
N ILE A 76 4.61 2.96 -10.84
CA ILE A 76 4.87 2.23 -12.08
C ILE A 76 3.54 1.71 -12.62
N THR A 77 3.29 1.95 -13.91
CA THR A 77 2.20 1.30 -14.64
C THR A 77 2.81 0.11 -15.37
N ILE A 78 2.40 -1.11 -15.04
CA ILE A 78 2.93 -2.33 -15.67
C ILE A 78 2.22 -2.54 -17.02
N THR A 79 0.90 -2.68 -17.01
CA THR A 79 0.06 -2.78 -18.22
C THR A 79 -1.42 -2.78 -17.81
N ARG A 80 -2.31 -2.23 -18.64
CA ARG A 80 -3.76 -2.38 -18.47
C ARG A 80 -4.23 -3.77 -18.94
N ILE A 81 -3.59 -4.29 -19.99
CA ILE A 81 -3.81 -5.63 -20.55
C ILE A 81 -3.30 -6.68 -19.55
N GLY A 82 -4.18 -7.57 -19.07
CA GLY A 82 -3.91 -8.54 -18.01
C GLY A 82 -4.10 -8.00 -16.59
N ALA A 83 -4.81 -6.87 -16.41
CA ALA A 83 -5.33 -6.47 -15.11
C ALA A 83 -6.21 -7.60 -14.54
N GLN A 84 -6.27 -7.72 -13.20
CA GLN A 84 -6.95 -8.85 -12.56
C GLN A 84 -8.44 -8.96 -12.94
N ASP A 85 -9.03 -7.85 -13.37
CA ASP A 85 -10.43 -7.74 -13.78
C ASP A 85 -10.64 -7.94 -15.30
N GLU A 86 -9.62 -8.32 -16.07
CA GLU A 86 -9.72 -8.68 -17.50
C GLU A 86 -9.91 -10.20 -17.73
N GLY A 87 -10.38 -10.92 -16.71
CA GLY A 87 -10.78 -12.33 -16.81
C GLY A 87 -12.14 -12.53 -17.49
#